data_AF-A0A2G4FXF2-F1
#
_entry.id   AF-A0A2G4FXF2-F1
#
_cell.length_a   1.000
_cell.length_b   1.000
_cell.length_c   1.000
_cell.angle_alpha   90.00
_cell.angle_beta   90.00
_cell.angle_gamma   90.00
#
_symmetry.space_group_name_H-M   'P 1'
#
loop_
_entity.id
_entity.type
_entity.pdbx_description
1 polymer ?
#
loop_
_entity_poly.entity_id
_entity_poly.type
_entity_poly.pdbx_seq_one_letter_code
_entity_poly.pdbx_strand_id
1 'polypeptide(L)'
;MKPPGIPPREEILQAGIELGVPLSEEELEIVLDLVPGLLDSYLHLAQDHALISSKTTRSKAGSPPNENPHNAWTWKCAIPPIAKGVLDGVKVVIKDNIAVAGLPMRAGSNVTDGWIPESDATVVTSLLENGAEIVGKSQCEDLCISGGSITSKPLPVHNPARMNYSAGGSSSGSAVLVAT
;
A
#
# COMPACT_ATOMS: atom_id res chain seq x y z
N MET A 1 -8.09 -12.26 7.72
CA MET A 1 -7.97 -12.72 6.31
C MET A 1 -9.22 -13.54 6.00
N LYS A 2 -9.85 -13.39 4.84
CA LYS A 2 -10.95 -14.30 4.45
C LYS A 2 -10.30 -15.63 4.02
N PRO A 3 -10.74 -16.78 4.54
CA PRO A 3 -10.18 -18.05 4.08
C PRO A 3 -10.45 -18.27 2.59
N PRO A 4 -9.53 -18.93 1.86
CA PRO A 4 -9.77 -19.33 0.49
C PRO A 4 -10.96 -20.30 0.40
N GLY A 5 -11.81 -20.10 -0.62
CA GLY A 5 -12.81 -21.09 -0.98
C GLY A 5 -12.19 -22.20 -1.84
N ILE A 6 -12.97 -23.26 -2.09
CA ILE A 6 -12.60 -24.28 -3.08
C ILE A 6 -12.53 -23.59 -4.45
N PRO A 7 -11.39 -23.67 -5.18
CA PRO A 7 -11.29 -23.11 -6.51
C PRO A 7 -12.29 -23.77 -7.48
N PRO A 8 -12.88 -23.02 -8.42
CA PRO A 8 -13.66 -23.59 -9.52
C PRO A 8 -12.86 -24.62 -10.31
N ARG A 9 -13.55 -25.60 -10.91
CA ARG A 9 -12.94 -26.65 -11.73
C ARG A 9 -12.08 -26.07 -12.85
N GLU A 10 -12.58 -25.02 -13.49
CA GLU A 10 -11.94 -24.33 -14.60
C GLU A 10 -10.61 -23.70 -14.18
N GLU A 11 -10.52 -23.16 -12.96
CA GLU A 11 -9.28 -22.60 -12.42
C GLU A 11 -8.24 -23.68 -12.14
N ILE A 12 -8.66 -24.86 -11.67
CA ILE A 12 -7.76 -25.99 -11.42
C ILE A 12 -7.22 -26.57 -12.73
N LEU A 13 -8.08 -26.73 -13.74
CA LEU A 13 -7.67 -27.14 -15.09
C LEU A 13 -6.67 -26.15 -15.70
N GLN A 14 -6.98 -24.85 -15.61
CA GLN A 14 -6.12 -23.79 -16.10
C GLN A 14 -4.77 -23.77 -15.37
N ALA A 15 -4.76 -23.93 -14.05
CA ALA A 15 -3.54 -24.05 -13.27
C ALA A 15 -2.70 -25.27 -13.70
N GLY A 16 -3.34 -26.41 -14.00
CA GLY A 16 -2.66 -27.58 -14.55
C GLY A 16 -1.93 -27.25 -15.87
N ILE A 17 -2.61 -26.55 -16.80
CA ILE A 17 -2.01 -26.11 -18.07
C ILE A 17 -0.82 -25.16 -17.82
N GLU A 18 -0.99 -24.17 -16.96
CA GLU A 18 0.05 -23.17 -16.64
C GLU A 18 1.29 -23.79 -15.99
N LEU A 19 1.10 -24.84 -15.20
CA LEU A 19 2.17 -25.60 -14.56
C LEU A 19 2.79 -26.67 -15.47
N GLY A 20 2.28 -26.85 -16.70
CA GLY A 20 2.75 -27.87 -17.63
C GLY A 20 2.32 -29.29 -17.26
N VAL A 21 1.27 -29.42 -16.44
CA VAL A 21 0.66 -30.68 -16.00
C VAL A 21 -0.84 -30.64 -16.34
N PRO A 22 -1.21 -30.72 -17.65
CA PRO A 22 -2.60 -30.71 -18.04
C PRO A 22 -3.31 -31.93 -17.45
N LEU A 23 -4.43 -31.70 -16.78
CA LEU A 23 -5.19 -32.75 -16.10
C LEU A 23 -6.26 -33.30 -17.04
N SER A 24 -6.40 -34.62 -17.07
CA SER A 24 -7.61 -35.28 -17.55
C SER A 24 -8.78 -35.06 -16.58
N GLU A 25 -10.02 -35.35 -17.00
CA GLU A 25 -11.19 -35.28 -16.12
C GLU A 25 -11.05 -36.20 -14.90
N GLU A 26 -10.45 -37.38 -15.07
CA GLU A 26 -10.23 -38.35 -14.00
C GLU A 26 -9.23 -37.81 -12.96
N GLU A 27 -8.15 -37.18 -13.42
CA GLU A 27 -7.15 -36.56 -12.54
C GLU A 27 -7.72 -35.31 -11.85
N LEU A 28 -8.58 -34.55 -12.52
CA LEU A 28 -9.26 -33.40 -11.94
C LEU A 28 -10.16 -33.82 -10.76
N GLU A 29 -10.94 -34.90 -10.89
CA GLU A 29 -11.76 -35.40 -9.78
C GLU A 29 -10.90 -35.78 -8.56
N ILE A 30 -9.77 -36.44 -8.79
CA ILE A 30 -8.82 -36.78 -7.72
C ILE A 30 -8.32 -35.51 -7.02
N VAL A 31 -7.97 -34.47 -7.79
CA VAL A 31 -7.52 -33.20 -7.21
C VAL A 31 -8.64 -32.54 -6.40
N LEU A 32 -9.85 -32.47 -6.93
CA LEU A 32 -11.01 -31.87 -6.25
C LEU A 32 -11.34 -32.57 -4.92
N ASP A 33 -11.24 -33.90 -4.86
CA ASP A 33 -11.45 -34.66 -3.63
C ASP A 33 -10.38 -34.36 -2.56
N LEU A 34 -9.16 -34.01 -2.97
CA LEU A 34 -8.06 -33.70 -2.05
C LEU A 34 -8.08 -32.25 -1.55
N VAL A 35 -8.59 -31.30 -2.36
CA VAL A 35 -8.56 -29.86 -2.07
C VAL A 35 -9.15 -29.48 -0.70
N PRO A 36 -10.32 -30.00 -0.26
CA PRO A 36 -10.88 -29.65 1.05
C PRO A 36 -9.91 -29.91 2.21
N GLY A 37 -9.28 -31.10 2.23
CA GLY A 37 -8.32 -31.46 3.28
C GLY A 37 -7.05 -30.61 3.24
N LEU A 38 -6.63 -30.15 2.06
CA LEU A 38 -5.50 -29.22 1.94
C LEU A 38 -5.87 -27.80 2.40
N LEU A 39 -7.10 -27.35 2.13
CA LEU A 39 -7.58 -26.02 2.53
C LEU A 39 -7.83 -25.90 4.03
N ASP A 40 -8.12 -26.99 4.74
CA ASP A 40 -8.31 -26.96 6.20
C ASP A 40 -7.14 -26.32 6.94
N SER A 41 -5.90 -26.58 6.51
CA SER A 41 -4.72 -25.95 7.12
C SER A 41 -4.72 -24.42 6.93
N TYR A 42 -5.21 -23.93 5.79
CA TYR A 42 -5.34 -22.50 5.53
C TYR A 42 -6.45 -21.86 6.36
N LEU A 43 -7.53 -22.60 6.67
CA LEU A 43 -8.59 -22.13 7.57
C LEU A 43 -8.04 -21.89 8.98
N HIS A 44 -7.24 -22.83 9.50
CA HIS A 44 -6.62 -22.69 10.82
C HIS A 44 -5.66 -21.50 10.86
N LEU A 45 -4.80 -21.35 9.85
CA LEU A 45 -3.89 -20.20 9.74
C LEU A 45 -4.64 -18.87 9.69
N ALA A 46 -5.78 -18.80 9.00
CA ALA A 46 -6.58 -17.59 8.93
C ALA A 46 -7.19 -17.20 10.28
N GLN A 47 -7.54 -18.17 11.12
CA GLN A 47 -8.02 -17.95 12.50
C GLN A 47 -6.89 -17.45 13.40
N ASP A 48 -5.73 -18.10 13.36
CA ASP A 48 -4.56 -17.71 14.18
C ASP A 48 -4.05 -16.30 13.84
N HIS A 49 -4.01 -15.96 12.55
CA HIS A 49 -3.59 -14.63 12.10
C HIS A 49 -4.48 -13.52 12.69
N ALA A 50 -5.78 -13.77 12.85
CA ALA A 50 -6.68 -12.78 13.44
C ALA A 50 -6.35 -12.47 14.92
N LEU A 51 -5.69 -13.40 15.61
CA LEU A 51 -5.28 -13.24 17.01
C LEU A 51 -3.97 -12.45 17.17
N ILE A 52 -3.10 -12.45 16.14
CA ILE A 52 -1.75 -11.88 16.21
C ILE A 52 -1.65 -10.52 15.51
N SER A 53 -2.63 -10.14 14.68
CA SER A 53 -2.54 -8.89 13.93
C SER A 53 -2.66 -7.65 14.85
N SER A 54 -1.60 -6.85 14.94
CA SER A 54 -1.64 -5.54 15.58
C SER A 54 -2.32 -4.55 14.63
N LYS A 55 -3.54 -4.12 14.96
CA LYS A 55 -4.24 -3.06 14.23
C LYS A 55 -4.05 -1.73 14.93
N THR A 56 -3.78 -0.68 14.18
CA THR A 56 -3.82 0.69 14.67
C THR A 56 -5.17 1.28 14.33
N THR A 57 -5.98 1.60 15.35
CA THR A 57 -7.31 2.18 15.13
C THR A 57 -7.18 3.65 14.74
N ARG A 58 -7.34 3.96 13.45
CA ARG A 58 -7.62 5.32 12.96
C ARG A 58 -8.78 5.28 11.99
N SER A 59 -9.73 6.20 12.15
CA SER A 59 -10.76 6.44 11.13
C SER A 59 -10.10 7.05 9.88
N LYS A 60 -10.81 7.01 8.74
CA LYS A 60 -10.32 7.46 7.42
C LYS A 60 -9.85 8.93 7.50
N ALA A 61 -8.54 9.14 7.66
CA ALA A 61 -7.96 10.41 8.14
C ALA A 61 -7.45 11.34 7.01
N GLY A 62 -7.63 10.95 5.75
CA GLY A 62 -7.07 11.66 4.60
C GLY A 62 -8.12 12.26 3.67
N SER A 63 -7.79 13.41 3.09
CA SER A 63 -8.52 14.02 1.97
C SER A 63 -7.60 14.27 0.78
N PRO A 64 -8.13 14.32 -0.46
CA PRO A 64 -7.36 14.82 -1.60
C PRO A 64 -6.87 16.26 -1.35
N PRO A 65 -5.70 16.65 -1.89
CA PRO A 65 -5.23 18.02 -1.79
C PRO A 65 -6.13 18.99 -2.58
N ASN A 66 -6.49 20.12 -1.99
CA ASN A 66 -7.22 21.20 -2.70
C ASN A 66 -6.32 21.89 -3.73
N GLU A 67 -5.05 22.12 -3.37
CA GLU A 67 -4.03 22.69 -4.24
C GLU A 67 -2.85 21.72 -4.33
N ASN A 68 -2.37 21.46 -5.55
CA ASN A 68 -1.29 20.52 -5.80
C ASN A 68 -0.45 20.93 -7.03
N PRO A 69 0.19 22.11 -7.02
CA PRO A 69 0.79 22.72 -8.22
C PRO A 69 1.87 21.85 -8.90
N HIS A 70 2.53 20.99 -8.13
CA HIS A 70 3.57 20.07 -8.63
C HIS A 70 3.12 18.60 -8.67
N ASN A 71 1.84 18.30 -8.39
CA ASN A 71 1.31 16.95 -8.24
C ASN A 71 2.03 16.09 -7.17
N ALA A 72 2.69 16.74 -6.20
CA ALA A 72 3.56 16.07 -5.24
C ALA A 72 2.82 15.47 -4.03
N TRP A 73 1.60 15.94 -3.74
CA TRP A 73 0.72 15.36 -2.72
C TRP A 73 -0.13 14.23 -3.31
N THR A 74 -0.27 13.13 -2.56
CA THR A 74 -1.31 12.13 -2.80
C THR A 74 -2.51 12.37 -1.89
N TRP A 75 -2.25 12.56 -0.60
CA TRP A 75 -3.28 12.78 0.43
C TRP A 75 -2.82 13.84 1.41
N LYS A 76 -3.75 14.64 1.92
CA LYS A 76 -3.55 15.56 3.04
C LYS A 76 -4.18 14.97 4.29
N CYS A 77 -3.56 15.19 5.45
CA CYS A 77 -4.10 14.82 6.75
C CYS A 77 -3.52 15.72 7.85
N ALA A 78 -3.94 15.48 9.09
CA ALA A 78 -3.33 16.03 10.29
C ALA A 78 -3.37 14.96 11.38
N ILE A 79 -2.37 14.07 11.39
CA ILE A 79 -2.23 13.05 12.41
C ILE A 79 -1.28 13.59 13.49
N PRO A 80 -1.79 13.87 14.70
CA PRO A 80 -0.97 14.42 15.77
C PRO A 80 0.01 13.37 16.31
N PRO A 81 1.13 13.81 16.91
CA PRO A 81 2.02 12.92 17.65
C PRO A 81 1.30 12.27 18.82
N ILE A 82 1.79 11.09 19.25
CA ILE A 82 1.24 10.35 20.39
C ILE A 82 2.05 10.54 21.68
N ALA A 83 3.26 11.07 21.56
CA ALA A 83 4.11 11.48 22.67
C ALA A 83 4.98 12.67 22.26
N LYS A 84 5.56 13.35 23.24
CA LYS A 84 6.54 14.42 23.01
C LYS A 84 7.93 13.83 22.76
N GLY A 85 8.74 14.49 21.96
CA GLY A 85 10.11 14.06 21.71
C GLY A 85 10.94 15.04 20.89
N VAL A 86 12.03 14.53 20.33
CA VAL A 86 13.03 15.32 19.59
C VAL A 86 12.48 15.94 18.30
N LEU A 87 11.30 15.53 17.85
CA LEU A 87 10.61 16.03 16.66
C LEU A 87 9.40 16.90 17.01
N ASP A 88 9.27 17.38 18.25
CA ASP A 88 8.20 18.29 18.65
C ASP A 88 8.13 19.52 17.71
N GLY A 89 6.94 19.75 17.13
CA GLY A 89 6.70 20.85 16.19
C GLY A 89 7.17 20.57 14.75
N VAL A 90 7.77 19.41 14.48
CA VAL A 90 8.18 19.00 13.13
C VAL A 90 7.01 18.38 12.39
N LYS A 91 6.77 18.86 11.18
CA LYS A 91 5.79 18.31 10.24
C LYS A 91 6.48 17.39 9.24
N VAL A 92 5.91 16.22 9.02
CA VAL A 92 6.47 15.21 8.11
C VAL A 92 5.42 14.74 7.11
N VAL A 93 5.91 14.44 5.90
CA VAL A 93 5.14 13.78 4.84
C VAL A 93 5.65 12.37 4.67
N ILE A 94 4.74 11.42 4.48
CA ILE A 94 5.09 10.00 4.37
C ILE A 94 4.95 9.59 2.91
N LYS A 95 6.01 9.02 2.32
CA LYS A 95 5.96 8.49 0.96
C LYS A 95 4.80 7.51 0.81
N ASP A 96 4.05 7.60 -0.30
CA ASP A 96 2.82 6.84 -0.46
C ASP A 96 3.00 5.33 -0.68
N ASN A 97 4.23 4.80 -0.58
CA ASN A 97 4.48 3.36 -0.46
C ASN A 97 4.70 2.89 0.99
N ILE A 98 4.60 3.80 1.96
CA ILE A 98 4.72 3.50 3.39
C ILE A 98 3.33 3.53 4.02
N ALA A 99 3.01 2.47 4.75
CA ALA A 99 1.73 2.29 5.41
C ALA A 99 1.55 3.30 6.57
N VAL A 100 0.41 4.00 6.55
CA VAL A 100 -0.08 4.82 7.66
C VAL A 100 -1.52 4.41 7.90
N ALA A 101 -1.83 3.82 9.04
CA ALA A 101 -3.14 3.23 9.28
C ALA A 101 -4.27 4.28 9.13
N GLY A 102 -5.32 3.90 8.40
CA GLY A 102 -6.47 4.77 8.14
C GLY A 102 -6.28 5.81 7.02
N LEU A 103 -5.11 5.89 6.38
CA LEU A 103 -4.87 6.74 5.21
C LEU A 103 -4.82 5.88 3.94
N PRO A 104 -5.54 6.24 2.86
CA PRO A 104 -5.41 5.49 1.61
C PRO A 104 -3.96 5.48 1.11
N MET A 105 -3.56 4.37 0.52
CA MET A 105 -2.20 4.13 0.06
C MET A 105 -2.24 3.54 -1.34
N ARG A 106 -1.61 4.24 -2.28
CA ARG A 106 -1.68 3.92 -3.70
C ARG A 106 -0.33 3.47 -4.27
N ALA A 107 0.77 3.68 -3.56
CA ALA A 107 2.13 3.31 -4.01
C ALA A 107 2.42 3.75 -5.47
N GLY A 108 1.89 4.91 -5.88
CA GLY A 108 2.01 5.43 -7.24
C GLY A 108 1.20 4.69 -8.31
N SER A 109 0.54 3.57 -7.98
CA SER A 109 -0.04 2.61 -8.93
C SER A 109 -1.57 2.55 -8.86
N ASN A 110 -2.22 2.21 -9.97
CA ASN A 110 -3.65 1.88 -9.95
C ASN A 110 -3.92 0.48 -9.37
N VAL A 111 -2.90 -0.38 -9.27
CA VAL A 111 -3.05 -1.76 -8.76
C VAL A 111 -3.50 -1.79 -7.30
N THR A 112 -3.03 -0.83 -6.49
CA THR A 112 -3.36 -0.74 -5.07
C THR A 112 -4.34 0.40 -4.78
N ASP A 113 -5.02 0.92 -5.80
CA ASP A 113 -5.97 2.01 -5.60
C ASP A 113 -7.12 1.57 -4.69
N GLY A 114 -7.53 2.46 -3.79
CA GLY A 114 -8.54 2.17 -2.76
C GLY A 114 -8.06 1.33 -1.57
N TRP A 115 -6.82 0.83 -1.55
CA TRP A 115 -6.31 0.11 -0.37
C TRP A 115 -6.03 1.06 0.80
N ILE A 116 -6.42 0.65 2.00
CA ILE A 116 -6.19 1.38 3.25
C ILE A 116 -5.52 0.40 4.24
N PRO A 117 -4.27 0.65 4.66
CA PRO A 117 -3.58 -0.17 5.64
C PRO A 117 -4.28 -0.11 7.01
N GLU A 118 -4.22 -1.24 7.72
CA GLU A 118 -4.77 -1.40 9.08
C GLU A 118 -3.73 -1.09 10.18
N SER A 119 -2.47 -0.92 9.82
CA SER A 119 -1.36 -0.68 10.75
C SER A 119 -0.37 0.34 10.20
N ASP A 120 0.36 0.97 11.11
CA ASP A 120 1.46 1.85 10.74
C ASP A 120 2.71 1.04 10.42
N ALA A 121 3.49 1.54 9.46
CA ALA A 121 4.88 1.14 9.34
C ALA A 121 5.65 1.54 10.62
N THR A 122 6.68 0.78 10.98
CA THR A 122 7.50 1.06 12.18
C THR A 122 8.06 2.49 12.21
N VAL A 123 8.47 3.03 11.06
CA VAL A 123 8.96 4.41 10.97
C VAL A 123 7.87 5.45 11.28
N VAL A 124 6.63 5.17 10.91
CA VAL A 124 5.48 6.04 11.18
C VAL A 124 5.19 6.06 12.68
N THR A 125 5.17 4.89 13.32
CA THR A 125 5.06 4.77 14.78
C THR A 125 6.17 5.55 15.47
N SER A 126 7.42 5.33 15.07
CA SER A 126 8.59 6.00 15.66
C SER A 126 8.53 7.53 15.53
N LEU A 127 8.09 8.05 14.37
CA LEU A 127 7.92 9.49 14.16
C LEU A 127 6.88 10.08 15.11
N LEU A 128 5.71 9.44 15.24
CA LEU A 128 4.62 9.89 16.11
C LEU A 128 4.98 9.80 17.60
N GLU A 129 5.75 8.79 18.01
CA GLU A 129 6.27 8.62 19.38
C GLU A 129 7.33 9.67 19.73
N ASN A 130 8.01 10.24 18.73
CA ASN A 130 9.05 11.23 18.93
C ASN A 130 8.59 12.67 18.69
N GLY A 131 7.27 12.94 18.60
CA GLY A 131 6.72 14.30 18.57
C GLY A 131 6.36 14.84 17.18
N ALA A 132 6.57 14.07 16.09
CA ALA A 132 6.27 14.54 14.75
C ALA A 132 4.76 14.51 14.42
N GLU A 133 4.29 15.51 13.68
CA GLU A 133 2.95 15.54 13.08
C GLU A 133 3.02 15.05 11.63
N ILE A 134 2.19 14.06 11.27
CA ILE A 134 2.08 13.61 9.88
C ILE A 134 1.01 14.43 9.16
N VAL A 135 1.43 15.18 8.14
CA VAL A 135 0.57 16.14 7.42
C VAL A 135 0.10 15.66 6.05
N GLY A 136 0.48 14.44 5.66
CA GLY A 136 -0.03 13.80 4.45
C GLY A 136 0.84 12.70 3.89
N LYS A 137 0.42 12.22 2.72
CA LYS A 137 1.14 11.25 1.90
C LYS A 137 1.70 11.95 0.66
N SER A 138 2.97 11.69 0.35
CA SER A 138 3.64 12.23 -0.83
C SER A 138 3.66 11.23 -1.98
N GLN A 139 3.52 11.74 -3.19
CA GLN A 139 3.47 10.94 -4.41
C GLN A 139 4.76 10.15 -4.62
N CYS A 140 4.61 8.95 -5.16
CA CYS A 140 5.72 8.14 -5.64
C CYS A 140 5.41 7.52 -7.01
N GLU A 141 6.45 7.00 -7.65
CA GLU A 141 6.35 6.33 -8.95
C GLU A 141 5.55 5.02 -8.87
N ASP A 142 5.05 4.54 -10.02
CA ASP A 142 4.23 3.33 -10.14
C ASP A 142 4.97 2.11 -9.55
N LEU A 143 4.46 1.58 -8.43
CA LEU A 143 5.09 0.54 -7.62
C LEU A 143 6.55 0.85 -7.24
N CYS A 144 6.92 2.14 -7.25
CA CYS A 144 8.26 2.65 -7.02
C CYS A 144 9.33 2.21 -8.04
N ILE A 145 8.95 1.76 -9.24
CA ILE A 145 9.86 1.21 -10.26
C ILE A 145 10.21 2.27 -11.32
N SER A 146 10.71 3.42 -10.89
CA SER A 146 11.22 4.47 -11.79
C SER A 146 12.14 5.44 -11.02
N GLY A 147 13.23 5.84 -11.66
CA GLY A 147 14.12 6.90 -11.20
C GLY A 147 13.73 8.30 -11.70
N GLY A 148 12.74 8.39 -12.59
CA GLY A 148 12.12 9.64 -13.03
C GLY A 148 10.87 9.96 -12.21
N SER A 149 10.06 10.92 -12.68
CA SER A 149 8.81 11.34 -12.02
C SER A 149 7.62 11.31 -12.98
N ILE A 150 7.57 10.30 -13.85
CA ILE A 150 6.67 10.23 -15.01
C ILE A 150 5.71 9.04 -14.97
N THR A 151 5.93 8.11 -14.06
CA THR A 151 5.13 6.88 -13.98
C THR A 151 4.04 6.97 -12.91
N SER A 152 4.20 7.87 -11.92
CA SER A 152 3.19 8.10 -10.88
C SER A 152 1.81 8.35 -11.46
N LYS A 153 0.79 7.71 -10.89
CA LYS A 153 -0.61 8.01 -11.19
C LYS A 153 -1.17 9.00 -10.13
N PRO A 154 -2.27 9.73 -10.36
CA PRO A 154 -2.87 9.95 -11.66
C PRO A 154 -1.99 10.83 -12.58
N LEU A 155 -1.07 11.61 -12.01
CA LEU A 155 -0.28 12.60 -12.73
C LEU A 155 1.22 12.50 -12.37
N PRO A 156 2.11 12.88 -13.31
CA PRO A 156 3.54 12.99 -13.06
C PRO A 156 3.84 14.11 -12.06
N VAL A 157 4.91 13.93 -11.27
CA VAL A 157 5.40 14.97 -10.35
C VAL A 157 6.35 15.91 -11.10
N HIS A 158 6.15 17.21 -10.94
CA HIS A 158 6.95 18.23 -11.61
C HIS A 158 8.08 18.75 -10.74
N ASN A 159 9.23 19.01 -11.34
CA ASN A 159 10.34 19.69 -10.68
C ASN A 159 9.95 21.15 -10.33
N PRO A 160 10.08 21.58 -9.06
CA PRO A 160 9.71 22.94 -8.66
C PRO A 160 10.61 24.01 -9.27
N ALA A 161 11.88 23.69 -9.59
CA ALA A 161 12.78 24.61 -10.29
C ALA A 161 12.45 24.74 -11.79
N ARG A 162 11.70 23.79 -12.37
CA ARG A 162 11.32 23.81 -13.79
C ARG A 162 10.07 22.96 -14.04
N MET A 163 8.91 23.61 -14.13
CA MET A 163 7.65 22.93 -14.48
C MET A 163 7.78 22.14 -15.77
N ASN A 164 7.08 20.99 -15.85
CA ASN A 164 7.17 20.01 -16.94
C ASN A 164 8.50 19.24 -17.06
N TYR A 165 9.42 19.37 -16.10
CA TYR A 165 10.62 18.53 -16.01
C TYR A 165 10.52 17.53 -14.87
N SER A 166 11.32 16.46 -14.96
CA SER A 166 11.33 15.43 -13.93
C SER A 166 11.89 15.95 -12.60
N ALA A 167 11.23 15.59 -11.51
CA ALA A 167 11.67 15.78 -10.13
C ALA A 167 12.59 14.63 -9.63
N GLY A 168 12.90 13.64 -10.47
CA GLY A 168 13.54 12.39 -10.05
C GLY A 168 12.56 11.43 -9.36
N GLY A 169 13.02 10.25 -8.95
CA GLY A 169 12.15 9.23 -8.36
C GLY A 169 12.92 8.11 -7.66
N SER A 170 12.23 7.15 -7.02
CA SER A 170 10.76 7.03 -6.96
C SER A 170 10.10 7.88 -5.88
N SER A 171 10.88 8.58 -5.05
CA SER A 171 10.41 9.45 -3.97
C SER A 171 10.16 10.88 -4.43
N SER A 172 9.60 11.03 -5.64
CA SER A 172 9.45 12.29 -6.35
C SER A 172 8.68 13.33 -5.54
N GLY A 173 7.50 12.98 -5.05
CA GLY A 173 6.66 13.86 -4.24
C GLY A 173 7.33 14.28 -2.94
N SER A 174 8.02 13.36 -2.24
CA SER A 174 8.75 13.71 -1.01
C SER A 174 9.81 14.77 -1.25
N ALA A 175 10.61 14.62 -2.31
CA ALA A 175 11.66 15.58 -2.64
C ALA A 175 11.09 16.96 -2.95
N VAL A 176 10.01 17.01 -3.73
CA VAL A 176 9.34 18.27 -4.08
C VAL A 176 8.75 18.96 -2.85
N LEU A 177 8.03 18.23 -1.99
CA LEU A 177 7.39 18.81 -0.80
C LEU A 177 8.37 19.28 0.27
N VAL A 178 9.60 18.77 0.28
CA VAL A 178 10.67 19.30 1.15
C VAL A 178 11.29 20.56 0.54
N ALA A 179 11.34 20.66 -0.80
CA ALA A 179 11.94 21.78 -1.51
C ALA A 179 11.02 23.01 -1.63
N THR A 180 9.72 22.88 -1.35
CA THR A 180 8.69 23.93 -1.51
C THR A 180 7.88 24.10 -0.23
#